data_AF-A0A1J5WF33-F1
#
_entry.id   AF-A0A1J5WF33-F1
#
_cell.length_a   1.000
_cell.length_b   1.000
_cell.length_c   1.000
_cell.angle_alpha   90.00
_cell.angle_beta   90.00
_cell.angle_gamma   90.00
#
_symmetry.space_group_name_H-M   'P 1'
#
loop_
_entity.id
_entity.type
_entity.pdbx_description
1 polymer ?
#
loop_
_entity_poly.entity_id
_entity_poly.type
_entity_poly.pdbx_seq_one_letter_code
_entity_poly.pdbx_strand_id
1 'polypeptide(L)'
;MDPQATTLMLENTFFVFTENKGFIVPRAEYESIQPEGGFLSVKRSSLSAEAGCDNERVLCILCHEETKPEDMVSPLCRAMHFVICRECVQDIKERKNRVVVECPFCREKTSKKEYHSEIMETVFSLRAQQTLLGLEVRPDMEIESVAELTLNSKVVLCNISISDRLFLLLISRTKMDIRGRISLFGHSNTSICCRAGLANETSYRIYICTNEYNKEEVENTKTVQKRRINIEARRINVKEKRVCILLKHCTVDACYCSLGITEKKYIEEILGDENPRAWSWRVGNLKLRGYAVNLLPKLVENQVQELSLSAYSSGHITTILETEDRSVWVGKVRALFLDEYAVETLPKLEFHEENVMEELHLCADDSGQISRILKAEDRSVWVGKA
;
A
#
# COMPACT_ATOMS: atom_id res chain seq x y z
N MET A 1 -17.22 -0.54 2.71
CA MET A 1 -16.91 -0.48 1.27
C MET A 1 -15.59 -1.20 1.11
N ASP A 2 -15.62 -2.30 0.36
CA ASP A 2 -15.06 -3.58 0.85
C ASP A 2 -14.52 -4.37 -0.36
N PRO A 3 -13.21 -4.71 -0.45
CA PRO A 3 -12.47 -4.68 -1.72
C PRO A 3 -11.90 -6.02 -2.20
N GLN A 4 -11.62 -6.10 -3.51
CA GLN A 4 -10.58 -6.96 -4.13
C GLN A 4 -10.19 -6.44 -5.53
N ALA A 5 -11.07 -5.71 -6.22
CA ALA A 5 -10.65 -4.73 -7.23
C ALA A 5 -10.48 -3.37 -6.55
N THR A 6 -9.26 -2.82 -6.54
CA THR A 6 -9.05 -1.44 -6.09
C THR A 6 -9.36 -0.50 -7.25
N THR A 7 -10.53 0.15 -7.17
CA THR A 7 -10.93 1.18 -8.13
C THR A 7 -10.65 2.56 -7.54
N LEU A 8 -9.90 3.36 -8.28
CA LEU A 8 -9.50 4.71 -7.91
C LEU A 8 -9.92 5.67 -9.01
N MET A 9 -10.80 6.61 -8.67
CA MET A 9 -11.36 7.53 -9.64
C MET A 9 -10.54 8.82 -9.71
N LEU A 10 -10.44 9.36 -10.91
CA LEU A 10 -9.79 10.61 -11.22
C LEU A 10 -10.66 11.35 -12.23
N GLU A 11 -11.57 12.19 -11.72
CA GLU A 11 -12.61 12.84 -12.54
C GLU A 11 -13.27 11.82 -13.49
N ASN A 12 -12.99 11.90 -14.80
CA ASN A 12 -13.59 11.07 -15.84
C ASN A 12 -12.82 9.76 -16.14
N THR A 13 -11.80 9.43 -15.35
CA THR A 13 -10.94 8.26 -15.56
C THR A 13 -10.90 7.39 -14.30
N PHE A 14 -10.94 6.06 -14.47
CA PHE A 14 -10.77 5.10 -13.38
C PHE A 14 -9.47 4.32 -13.54
N PHE A 15 -8.69 4.24 -12.47
CA PHE A 15 -7.62 3.26 -12.32
C PHE A 15 -8.20 2.02 -11.64
N VAL A 16 -8.21 0.90 -12.34
CA VAL A 16 -8.73 -0.38 -11.85
C VAL A 16 -7.57 -1.35 -11.69
N PHE A 17 -7.26 -1.71 -10.45
CA PHE A 17 -6.24 -2.72 -10.16
C PHE A 17 -6.91 -4.00 -9.68
N THR A 18 -6.70 -5.08 -10.42
CA THR A 18 -7.10 -6.45 -10.08
C THR A 18 -5.89 -7.20 -9.51
N GLU A 19 -6.06 -8.50 -9.20
CA GLU A 19 -4.97 -9.30 -8.66
C GLU A 19 -3.76 -9.30 -9.60
N ASN A 20 -3.96 -9.51 -10.90
CA ASN A 20 -2.86 -9.68 -11.84
C ASN A 20 -2.59 -8.44 -12.71
N LYS A 21 -3.60 -7.60 -12.97
CA LYS A 21 -3.50 -6.52 -13.96
C LYS A 21 -3.89 -5.15 -13.41
N GLY A 22 -3.42 -4.11 -14.09
CA GLY A 22 -3.84 -2.72 -13.87
C GLY A 22 -4.42 -2.16 -15.15
N PHE A 23 -5.54 -1.45 -15.05
CA PHE A 23 -6.20 -0.82 -16.18
C PHE A 23 -6.45 0.66 -15.90
N ILE A 24 -6.47 1.43 -16.97
CA ILE A 24 -7.06 2.77 -16.99
C ILE A 24 -8.31 2.67 -17.86
N VAL A 25 -9.44 3.06 -17.29
CA VAL A 25 -10.77 2.86 -17.87
C VAL A 25 -11.49 4.22 -17.95
N PRO A 26 -12.04 4.63 -19.11
CA PRO A 26 -12.88 5.82 -19.18
C PRO A 26 -14.13 5.65 -18.32
N ARG A 27 -14.66 6.74 -17.75
CA ARG A 27 -15.85 6.69 -16.87
C ARG A 27 -17.02 5.96 -17.50
N ALA A 28 -17.33 6.27 -18.76
CA ALA A 28 -18.44 5.64 -19.48
C ALA A 28 -18.30 4.11 -19.57
N GLU A 29 -17.08 3.61 -19.82
CA GLU A 29 -16.81 2.18 -19.87
C GLU A 29 -16.94 1.53 -18.49
N TYR A 30 -16.41 2.18 -17.44
CA TYR A 30 -16.49 1.65 -16.08
C TYR A 30 -17.93 1.60 -15.56
N GLU A 31 -18.67 2.70 -15.69
CA GLU A 31 -20.07 2.80 -15.24
C GLU A 31 -20.99 1.87 -16.03
N SER A 32 -20.66 1.54 -17.29
CA SER A 32 -21.38 0.52 -18.06
C SER A 32 -21.31 -0.87 -17.42
N ILE A 33 -20.23 -1.16 -16.68
CA ILE A 33 -19.98 -2.47 -16.07
C ILE A 33 -20.37 -2.52 -14.59
N GLN A 34 -20.22 -1.44 -13.84
CA GLN A 34 -20.66 -1.36 -12.44
C GLN A 34 -21.70 -0.26 -12.23
N PRO A 35 -22.96 -0.50 -12.62
CA PRO A 35 -24.02 0.45 -12.32
C PRO A 35 -24.36 0.42 -10.82
N GLU A 36 -24.73 1.56 -10.24
CA GLU A 36 -25.03 1.71 -8.80
C GLU A 36 -25.94 0.59 -8.27
N GLY A 37 -25.56 -0.10 -7.18
CA GLY A 37 -26.36 -1.19 -6.59
C GLY A 37 -25.62 -2.50 -6.34
N GLY A 38 -24.32 -2.60 -6.65
CA GLY A 38 -23.48 -3.75 -6.31
C GLY A 38 -23.63 -4.97 -7.23
N PHE A 39 -24.30 -4.80 -8.37
CA PHE A 39 -24.38 -5.80 -9.44
C PHE A 39 -23.42 -5.42 -10.56
N LEU A 40 -22.75 -6.42 -11.13
CA LEU A 40 -21.97 -6.26 -12.37
C LEU A 40 -22.93 -6.32 -13.55
N SER A 41 -22.68 -5.53 -14.58
CA SER A 41 -23.43 -5.58 -15.84
C SER A 41 -22.45 -5.86 -16.97
N VAL A 42 -22.39 -7.10 -17.40
CA VAL A 42 -21.43 -7.57 -18.40
C VAL A 42 -22.17 -8.33 -19.50
N LYS A 43 -21.67 -8.26 -20.73
CA LYS A 43 -22.20 -9.09 -21.81
C LYS A 43 -21.95 -10.56 -21.50
N ARG A 44 -22.96 -11.41 -21.67
CA ARG A 44 -22.83 -12.86 -21.45
C ARG A 44 -21.66 -13.45 -22.26
N SER A 45 -21.45 -13.02 -23.49
CA SER A 45 -20.36 -13.50 -24.35
C SER A 45 -18.95 -13.21 -23.81
N SER A 46 -18.77 -12.15 -23.03
CA SER A 46 -17.45 -11.81 -22.43
C SER A 46 -17.04 -12.77 -21.31
N LEU A 47 -17.95 -13.62 -20.87
CA LEU A 47 -17.81 -14.48 -19.71
C LEU A 47 -17.58 -15.96 -20.09
N SER A 48 -17.83 -16.34 -21.33
CA SER A 48 -17.82 -17.72 -21.82
C SER A 48 -16.45 -18.19 -22.35
N ALA A 49 -15.44 -17.31 -22.37
CA ALA A 49 -14.17 -17.58 -23.05
C ALA A 49 -13.25 -18.58 -22.33
N GLU A 50 -13.48 -18.90 -21.04
CA GLU A 50 -12.56 -19.74 -20.24
C GLU A 50 -13.10 -21.12 -19.87
N ALA A 51 -14.41 -21.36 -19.94
CA ALA A 51 -14.98 -22.69 -19.79
C ALA A 51 -15.35 -23.17 -21.20
N GLY A 52 -14.83 -24.32 -21.65
CA GLY A 52 -15.12 -24.90 -22.97
C GLY A 52 -16.59 -25.33 -23.14
N CYS A 53 -17.52 -24.41 -22.93
CA CYS A 53 -18.94 -24.60 -22.84
C CYS A 53 -19.71 -23.45 -23.51
N ASP A 54 -19.42 -23.24 -24.80
CA ASP A 54 -20.16 -22.31 -25.65
C ASP A 54 -21.68 -22.62 -25.77
N ASN A 55 -22.14 -23.73 -25.18
CA ASN A 55 -23.52 -24.25 -25.30
C ASN A 55 -24.28 -24.47 -23.97
N GLU A 56 -23.73 -24.13 -22.81
CA GLU A 56 -24.50 -24.25 -21.56
C GLU A 56 -25.57 -23.15 -21.48
N ARG A 57 -26.83 -23.54 -21.26
CA ARG A 57 -27.93 -22.59 -21.09
C ARG A 57 -27.77 -21.85 -19.76
N VAL A 58 -27.53 -20.56 -19.81
CA VAL A 58 -27.42 -19.70 -18.62
C VAL A 58 -28.74 -18.96 -18.43
N LEU A 59 -29.39 -19.20 -17.29
CA LEU A 59 -30.69 -18.64 -16.96
C LEU A 59 -30.59 -17.48 -15.98
N CYS A 60 -31.52 -16.53 -16.09
CA CYS A 60 -31.79 -15.57 -15.03
C CYS A 60 -32.45 -16.29 -13.85
N ILE A 61 -31.91 -16.14 -12.63
CA ILE A 61 -32.48 -16.82 -11.45
C ILE A 61 -33.87 -16.28 -11.05
N LEU A 62 -34.22 -15.06 -11.48
CA LEU A 62 -35.45 -14.39 -11.06
C LEU A 62 -36.61 -14.60 -12.04
N CYS A 63 -36.36 -14.43 -13.35
CA CYS A 63 -37.40 -14.64 -14.36
C CYS A 63 -37.32 -16.01 -15.03
N HIS A 64 -36.29 -16.80 -14.77
CA HIS A 64 -36.04 -18.12 -15.39
C HIS A 64 -35.89 -18.12 -16.92
N GLU A 65 -35.79 -16.94 -17.53
CA GLU A 65 -35.54 -16.79 -18.96
C GLU A 65 -34.07 -17.09 -19.30
N GLU A 66 -33.87 -17.68 -20.47
CA GLU A 66 -32.55 -17.95 -21.01
C GLU A 66 -31.92 -16.66 -21.55
N THR A 67 -30.70 -16.39 -21.11
CA THR A 67 -29.96 -15.20 -21.53
C THR A 67 -29.22 -15.46 -22.83
N LYS A 68 -29.22 -14.52 -23.78
CA LYS A 68 -28.48 -14.64 -25.04
C LYS A 68 -27.04 -14.14 -24.87
N PRO A 69 -26.09 -14.51 -25.76
CA PRO A 69 -24.71 -14.04 -25.69
C PRO A 69 -24.56 -12.50 -25.63
N GLU A 70 -25.46 -11.76 -26.29
CA GLU A 70 -25.45 -10.29 -26.28
C GLU A 70 -26.19 -9.65 -25.09
N ASP A 71 -26.85 -10.45 -24.26
CA ASP A 71 -27.59 -9.92 -23.11
C ASP A 71 -26.64 -9.45 -22.01
N MET A 72 -27.02 -8.34 -21.39
CA MET A 72 -26.34 -7.80 -20.22
C MET A 72 -26.81 -8.52 -18.96
N VAL A 73 -25.87 -9.12 -18.24
CA VAL A 73 -26.16 -10.00 -17.10
C VAL A 73 -25.26 -9.68 -15.91
N SER A 74 -25.75 -9.94 -14.70
CA SER A 74 -24.97 -9.95 -13.45
C SER A 74 -24.75 -11.39 -13.00
N PRO A 75 -23.51 -11.92 -13.04
CA PRO A 75 -23.23 -13.26 -12.56
C PRO A 75 -23.35 -13.35 -11.03
N LEU A 76 -23.77 -14.53 -10.54
CA LEU A 76 -23.90 -14.82 -9.10
C LEU A 76 -22.74 -15.63 -8.53
N CYS A 77 -21.95 -16.28 -9.38
CA CYS A 77 -20.74 -17.02 -9.01
C CYS A 77 -19.78 -17.12 -10.20
N ARG A 78 -18.54 -17.55 -9.94
CA ARG A 78 -17.49 -17.74 -10.95
C ARG A 78 -17.88 -18.73 -12.05
N ALA A 79 -18.50 -19.85 -11.67
CA ALA A 79 -18.99 -20.87 -12.61
C ALA A 79 -20.27 -20.47 -13.36
N MET A 80 -20.86 -19.31 -13.03
CA MET A 80 -22.05 -18.76 -13.71
C MET A 80 -23.24 -19.71 -13.78
N HIS A 81 -23.42 -20.55 -12.76
CA HIS A 81 -24.60 -21.42 -12.67
C HIS A 81 -25.92 -20.64 -12.83
N PHE A 82 -25.93 -19.39 -12.36
CA PHE A 82 -27.01 -18.44 -12.62
C PHE A 82 -26.49 -17.02 -12.75
N VAL A 83 -27.30 -16.21 -13.44
CA VAL A 83 -27.12 -14.77 -13.56
C VAL A 83 -28.41 -14.05 -13.17
N ILE A 84 -28.37 -12.72 -13.12
CA ILE A 84 -29.55 -11.85 -13.09
C ILE A 84 -29.53 -11.02 -14.37
N CYS A 85 -30.60 -11.05 -15.16
CA CYS A 85 -30.71 -10.21 -16.35
C CYS A 85 -30.84 -8.72 -15.97
N ARG A 86 -30.51 -7.83 -16.91
CA ARG A 86 -30.57 -6.38 -16.71
C ARG A 86 -31.92 -5.89 -16.19
N GLU A 87 -33.03 -6.42 -16.70
CA GLU A 87 -34.39 -6.03 -16.30
C GLU A 87 -34.63 -6.38 -14.82
N CYS A 88 -34.33 -7.62 -14.42
CA CYS A 88 -34.48 -8.01 -13.02
C CYS A 88 -33.51 -7.28 -12.08
N VAL A 89 -32.31 -6.90 -12.53
CA VAL A 89 -31.41 -6.03 -11.75
C VAL A 89 -32.06 -4.66 -11.52
N GLN A 90 -32.71 -4.09 -12.53
CA GLN A 90 -33.41 -2.81 -12.42
C GLN A 90 -34.59 -2.91 -11.43
N ASP A 91 -35.39 -3.97 -11.52
CA ASP A 91 -36.49 -4.24 -10.60
C ASP A 91 -36.02 -4.34 -9.13
N ILE A 92 -34.85 -4.94 -8.89
CA ILE A 92 -34.26 -5.03 -7.55
C ILE A 92 -33.86 -3.65 -7.02
N LYS A 93 -33.29 -2.78 -7.88
CA LYS A 93 -32.84 -1.43 -7.48
C LYS A 93 -33.99 -0.54 -7.05
N GLU A 94 -35.15 -0.68 -7.70
CA GLU A 94 -36.34 0.12 -7.42
C GLU A 94 -37.06 -0.29 -6.12
N ARG A 95 -36.75 -1.49 -5.59
CA ARG A 95 -37.33 -1.99 -4.34
C ARG A 95 -36.53 -1.47 -3.12
N LYS A 96 -37.24 -0.94 -2.12
CA LYS A 96 -36.65 -0.46 -0.85
C LYS A 96 -35.94 -1.55 -0.04
N ASN A 97 -36.36 -2.81 -0.17
CA ASN A 97 -35.73 -3.96 0.47
C ASN A 97 -34.86 -4.70 -0.55
N ARG A 98 -33.54 -4.55 -0.45
CA ARG A 98 -32.59 -5.27 -1.30
C ARG A 98 -32.65 -6.75 -0.97
N VAL A 99 -33.21 -7.54 -1.89
CA VAL A 99 -33.20 -9.00 -1.79
C VAL A 99 -31.75 -9.45 -2.02
N VAL A 100 -31.18 -10.17 -1.06
CA VAL A 100 -29.89 -10.83 -1.23
C VAL A 100 -30.14 -12.06 -2.11
N VAL A 101 -29.64 -12.01 -3.34
CA VAL A 101 -29.74 -13.11 -4.31
C VAL A 101 -28.38 -13.79 -4.40
N GLU A 102 -28.34 -15.08 -4.05
CA GLU A 102 -27.14 -15.90 -4.04
C GLU A 102 -27.29 -17.08 -5.01
N CYS A 103 -26.14 -17.61 -5.45
CA CYS A 103 -26.13 -18.81 -6.27
C CYS A 103 -26.48 -20.04 -5.39
N PRO A 104 -27.55 -20.80 -5.68
CA PRO A 104 -27.96 -21.94 -4.87
C PRO A 104 -27.01 -23.15 -4.99
N PHE A 105 -26.19 -23.19 -6.04
CA PHE A 105 -25.26 -24.30 -6.30
C PHE A 105 -23.88 -24.10 -5.71
N CYS A 106 -23.42 -22.85 -5.60
CA CYS A 106 -22.14 -22.55 -5.00
C CYS A 106 -22.30 -22.48 -3.48
N ARG A 107 -21.72 -23.44 -2.77
CA ARG A 107 -21.37 -23.30 -1.34
C ARG A 107 -20.03 -22.57 -1.16
N GLU A 108 -19.59 -21.84 -2.18
CA GLU A 108 -18.25 -21.27 -2.23
C GLU A 108 -18.05 -20.32 -1.05
N LYS A 109 -17.00 -20.59 -0.26
CA LYS A 109 -16.52 -19.72 0.82
C LYS A 109 -15.86 -18.45 0.29
N THR A 110 -15.61 -18.42 -1.02
CA THR A 110 -15.02 -17.35 -1.81
C THR A 110 -15.94 -16.13 -1.77
N SER A 111 -15.43 -14.96 -1.34
CA SER A 111 -16.30 -13.79 -1.18
C SER A 111 -16.83 -13.34 -2.55
N LYS A 112 -18.05 -12.78 -2.61
CA LYS A 112 -18.65 -12.21 -3.83
C LYS A 112 -17.71 -11.26 -4.60
N LYS A 113 -16.73 -10.68 -3.90
CA LYS A 113 -15.76 -9.72 -4.44
C LYS A 113 -14.62 -10.37 -5.24
N GLU A 114 -14.26 -11.61 -4.95
CA GLU A 114 -13.12 -12.31 -5.58
C GLU A 114 -13.42 -12.52 -7.06
N TYR A 115 -14.53 -13.21 -7.34
CA TYR A 115 -14.92 -13.47 -8.73
C TYR A 115 -15.37 -12.19 -9.46
N HIS A 116 -15.88 -11.17 -8.76
CA HIS A 116 -16.15 -9.85 -9.38
C HIS A 116 -14.86 -9.21 -9.91
N SER A 117 -13.75 -9.32 -9.17
CA SER A 117 -12.45 -8.79 -9.59
C SER A 117 -11.90 -9.56 -10.80
N GLU A 118 -12.02 -10.90 -10.79
CA GLU A 118 -11.65 -11.75 -11.94
C GLU A 118 -12.44 -11.37 -13.20
N ILE A 119 -13.75 -11.20 -13.08
CA ILE A 119 -14.61 -10.81 -14.21
C ILE A 119 -14.23 -9.44 -14.76
N MET A 120 -13.95 -8.46 -13.88
CA MET A 120 -13.48 -7.14 -14.31
C MET A 120 -12.15 -7.26 -15.06
N GLU A 121 -11.23 -8.11 -14.60
CA GLU A 121 -9.97 -8.38 -15.29
C GLU A 121 -10.19 -8.93 -16.70
N THR A 122 -11.06 -9.94 -16.85
CA THR A 122 -11.40 -10.54 -18.16
C THR A 122 -12.05 -9.51 -19.09
N VAL A 123 -13.06 -8.78 -18.60
CA VAL A 123 -13.80 -7.80 -19.41
C VAL A 123 -12.90 -6.66 -19.86
N PHE A 124 -12.09 -6.09 -18.96
CA PHE A 124 -11.18 -5.03 -19.35
C PHE A 124 -10.02 -5.54 -20.20
N SER A 125 -9.56 -6.78 -20.02
CA SER A 125 -8.58 -7.38 -20.94
C SER A 125 -9.13 -7.53 -22.36
N LEU A 126 -10.40 -7.91 -22.51
CA LEU A 126 -11.06 -8.01 -23.81
C LEU A 126 -11.30 -6.65 -24.47
N ARG A 127 -11.56 -5.61 -23.65
CA ARG A 127 -11.79 -4.23 -24.12
C ARG A 127 -10.52 -3.40 -24.26
N ALA A 128 -9.40 -3.84 -23.69
CA ALA A 128 -8.15 -3.13 -23.74
C ALA A 128 -7.67 -3.04 -25.20
N GLN A 129 -7.71 -1.84 -25.76
CA GLN A 129 -7.29 -1.61 -27.14
C GLN A 129 -5.78 -1.57 -27.27
N GLN A 130 -5.08 -1.25 -26.17
CA GLN A 130 -3.63 -1.11 -26.15
C GLN A 130 -3.04 -1.29 -24.75
N THR A 131 -1.76 -1.66 -24.71
CA THR A 131 -0.91 -1.53 -23.53
C THR A 131 -0.23 -0.17 -23.55
N LEU A 132 -0.37 0.62 -22.50
CA LEU A 132 0.28 1.94 -22.45
C LEU A 132 1.79 1.79 -22.24
N LEU A 133 2.58 2.30 -23.18
CA LEU A 133 4.04 2.40 -23.01
C LEU A 133 4.43 3.56 -22.10
N GLY A 134 3.63 4.63 -22.09
CA GLY A 134 3.85 5.81 -21.27
C GLY A 134 2.53 6.46 -20.86
N LEU A 135 2.50 7.02 -19.66
CA LEU A 135 1.35 7.75 -19.11
C LEU A 135 1.86 8.91 -18.27
N GLU A 136 1.43 10.13 -18.53
CA GLU A 136 1.57 11.22 -17.57
C GLU A 136 0.28 11.35 -16.78
N VAL A 137 0.33 11.13 -15.45
CA VAL A 137 -0.87 11.28 -14.62
C VAL A 137 -1.07 12.75 -14.34
N ARG A 138 -2.21 13.27 -14.79
CA ARG A 138 -2.65 14.64 -14.54
C ARG A 138 -4.05 14.66 -13.94
N PRO A 139 -4.41 15.64 -13.10
CA PRO A 139 -5.72 15.69 -12.46
C PRO A 139 -6.89 15.71 -13.45
N ASP A 140 -6.67 16.38 -14.58
CA ASP A 140 -7.57 16.60 -15.71
C ASP A 140 -7.31 15.61 -16.86
N MET A 141 -6.62 14.49 -16.60
CA MET A 141 -6.37 13.50 -17.65
C MET A 141 -7.65 12.78 -18.06
N GLU A 142 -7.80 12.60 -19.36
CA GLU A 142 -8.83 11.77 -19.96
C GLU A 142 -8.19 10.75 -20.88
N ILE A 143 -8.80 9.58 -20.95
CA ILE A 143 -8.42 8.52 -21.89
C ILE A 143 -9.63 8.16 -22.74
N GLU A 144 -9.40 7.92 -24.03
CA GLU A 144 -10.47 7.63 -24.99
C GLU A 144 -10.97 6.18 -24.90
N SER A 145 -10.09 5.25 -24.52
CA SER A 145 -10.39 3.84 -24.50
C SER A 145 -9.66 3.10 -23.39
N VAL A 146 -10.18 1.92 -23.03
CA VAL A 146 -9.58 1.06 -22.00
C VAL A 146 -8.15 0.70 -22.38
N ALA A 147 -7.24 0.87 -21.43
CA ALA A 147 -5.82 0.60 -21.63
C ALA A 147 -5.21 -0.17 -20.45
N GLU A 148 -4.28 -1.07 -20.77
CA GLU A 148 -3.57 -1.86 -19.77
C GLU A 148 -2.28 -1.16 -19.31
N LEU A 149 -2.05 -1.18 -17.99
CA LEU A 149 -0.81 -0.80 -17.33
C LEU A 149 -0.02 -2.05 -16.94
N THR A 150 1.22 -2.11 -17.37
CA THR A 150 2.15 -3.22 -17.12
C THR A 150 3.39 -2.73 -16.40
N LEU A 151 4.21 -3.67 -15.93
CA LEU A 151 5.52 -3.38 -15.33
C LEU A 151 6.47 -2.61 -16.26
N ASN A 152 6.21 -2.60 -17.58
CA ASN A 152 6.98 -1.83 -18.55
C ASN A 152 6.41 -0.46 -18.87
N SER A 153 5.14 -0.21 -18.53
CA SER A 153 4.49 1.09 -18.71
C SER A 153 5.21 2.16 -17.90
N LYS A 154 5.63 3.25 -18.55
CA LYS A 154 6.30 4.39 -17.91
C LYS A 154 5.29 5.43 -17.44
N VAL A 155 5.03 5.49 -16.15
CA VAL A 155 4.17 6.50 -15.51
C VAL A 155 4.98 7.71 -15.06
N VAL A 156 4.60 8.89 -15.50
CA VAL A 156 5.22 10.17 -15.15
C VAL A 156 4.30 10.92 -14.18
N LEU A 157 4.85 11.34 -13.04
CA LEU A 157 4.18 12.24 -12.09
C LEU A 157 4.89 13.59 -12.10
N CYS A 158 4.18 14.67 -12.40
CA CYS A 158 4.78 16.00 -12.49
C CYS A 158 4.00 17.04 -11.68
N ASN A 159 4.62 17.63 -10.65
CA ASN A 159 4.04 18.75 -9.87
C ASN A 159 2.59 18.50 -9.39
N ILE A 160 2.31 17.30 -8.87
CA ILE A 160 0.96 16.81 -8.61
C ILE A 160 0.77 16.36 -7.17
N SER A 161 -0.45 16.56 -6.64
CA SER A 161 -0.90 15.86 -5.43
C SER A 161 -1.62 14.58 -5.83
N ILE A 162 -1.22 13.43 -5.29
CA ILE A 162 -1.78 12.11 -5.62
C ILE A 162 -2.10 11.32 -4.35
N SER A 163 -3.13 10.47 -4.38
CA SER A 163 -3.49 9.65 -3.22
C SER A 163 -2.40 8.61 -2.94
N ASP A 164 -2.18 8.31 -1.65
CA ASP A 164 -1.22 7.29 -1.21
C ASP A 164 -1.53 5.92 -1.84
N ARG A 165 -2.82 5.57 -1.96
CA ARG A 165 -3.27 4.32 -2.58
C ARG A 165 -2.94 4.25 -4.06
N LEU A 166 -3.21 5.32 -4.83
CA LEU A 166 -2.89 5.33 -6.26
C LEU A 166 -1.38 5.27 -6.48
N PHE A 167 -0.61 6.04 -5.70
CA PHE A 167 0.85 6.05 -5.77
C PHE A 167 1.45 4.65 -5.53
N LEU A 168 0.98 3.94 -4.48
CA LEU A 168 1.47 2.59 -4.14
C LEU A 168 1.10 1.53 -5.20
N LEU A 169 -0.06 1.66 -5.84
CA LEU A 169 -0.44 0.76 -6.93
C LEU A 169 0.36 1.05 -8.20
N LEU A 170 0.59 2.32 -8.54
CA LEU A 170 1.40 2.69 -9.69
C LEU A 170 2.86 2.25 -9.53
N ILE A 171 3.50 2.50 -8.38
CA ILE A 171 4.90 2.11 -8.14
C ILE A 171 5.10 0.59 -8.18
N SER A 172 4.12 -0.19 -7.70
CA SER A 172 4.20 -1.65 -7.67
C SER A 172 3.91 -2.29 -9.04
N ARG A 173 3.15 -1.63 -9.91
CA ARG A 173 2.69 -2.20 -11.19
C ARG A 173 3.29 -1.54 -12.43
N THR A 174 3.99 -0.41 -12.33
CA THR A 174 4.45 0.39 -13.49
C THR A 174 5.81 1.05 -13.23
N LYS A 175 6.61 1.39 -14.26
CA LYS A 175 7.85 2.18 -14.13
C LYS A 175 7.51 3.62 -13.81
N MET A 176 7.97 4.18 -12.69
CA MET A 176 7.71 5.58 -12.36
C MET A 176 8.86 6.53 -12.68
N ASP A 177 8.52 7.72 -13.17
CA ASP A 177 9.40 8.87 -13.42
C ASP A 177 8.77 10.10 -12.74
N ILE A 178 9.41 10.63 -11.70
CA ILE A 178 8.90 11.78 -10.94
C ILE A 178 9.63 13.03 -11.40
N ARG A 179 8.89 14.04 -11.84
CA ARG A 179 9.39 15.33 -12.31
C ARG A 179 8.89 16.45 -11.41
N GLY A 180 9.81 17.20 -10.80
CA GLY A 180 9.43 18.25 -9.86
C GLY A 180 8.88 17.68 -8.54
N ARG A 181 7.92 18.38 -7.93
CA ARG A 181 7.43 18.07 -6.58
C ARG A 181 6.17 17.21 -6.61
N ILE A 182 6.04 16.26 -5.70
CA ILE A 182 4.77 15.52 -5.51
C ILE A 182 4.34 15.59 -4.05
N SER A 183 3.03 15.58 -3.82
CA SER A 183 2.44 15.47 -2.48
C SER A 183 1.52 14.27 -2.40
N LEU A 184 1.71 13.44 -1.38
CA LEU A 184 0.80 12.33 -1.09
C LEU A 184 -0.24 12.77 -0.07
N PHE A 185 -1.48 12.35 -0.27
CA PHE A 185 -2.54 12.50 0.72
C PHE A 185 -3.20 11.15 0.98
N GLY A 186 -3.64 10.92 2.22
CA GLY A 186 -4.37 9.69 2.54
C GLY A 186 -5.65 9.61 1.71
N HIS A 187 -5.88 8.47 1.07
CA HIS A 187 -7.10 8.25 0.30
C HIS A 187 -8.30 8.19 1.26
N SER A 188 -9.14 9.23 1.27
CA SER A 188 -10.46 9.20 1.90
C SER A 188 -11.51 8.64 0.94
N ASN A 189 -12.72 8.32 1.40
CA ASN A 189 -13.84 7.87 0.55
C ASN A 189 -14.24 8.88 -0.55
N THR A 190 -13.57 10.03 -0.67
CA THR A 190 -13.71 10.90 -1.83
C THR A 190 -12.94 10.30 -3.00
N SER A 191 -13.67 10.02 -4.08
CA SER A 191 -13.26 9.44 -5.35
C SER A 191 -12.28 10.31 -6.17
N ILE A 192 -11.50 11.19 -5.55
CA ILE A 192 -10.53 12.06 -6.24
C ILE A 192 -9.12 11.58 -5.88
N CYS A 193 -8.42 11.03 -6.87
CA CYS A 193 -7.07 10.47 -6.66
C CYS A 193 -5.93 11.42 -7.00
N CYS A 194 -6.18 12.54 -7.70
CA CYS A 194 -5.17 13.57 -7.97
C CYS A 194 -5.76 14.98 -7.90
N ARG A 195 -4.93 16.00 -7.66
CA ARG A 195 -5.33 17.42 -7.64
C ARG A 195 -4.30 18.32 -8.35
N ALA A 196 -4.79 19.33 -9.07
CA ALA A 196 -3.97 20.31 -9.78
C ALA A 196 -3.45 21.36 -8.80
N GLY A 197 -2.15 21.63 -8.89
CA GLY A 197 -1.48 22.60 -8.02
C GLY A 197 -1.18 22.08 -6.62
N LEU A 198 -0.15 22.66 -6.03
CA LEU A 198 0.13 22.58 -4.59
C LEU A 198 -0.88 23.51 -3.91
N ALA A 199 -1.68 23.02 -2.98
CA ALA A 199 -2.57 23.88 -2.20
C ALA A 199 -1.75 24.99 -1.53
N ASN A 200 -2.04 26.25 -1.88
CA ASN A 200 -1.42 27.46 -1.34
C ASN A 200 -1.73 27.62 0.14
N GLU A 201 -0.97 26.98 1.03
CA GLU A 201 -0.90 27.33 2.46
C GLU A 201 0.52 27.04 3.01
N THR A 202 1.28 28.13 3.18
CA THR A 202 2.41 28.37 4.08
C THR A 202 3.23 27.17 4.61
N SER A 203 4.47 27.09 4.10
CA SER A 203 5.66 26.43 4.68
C SER A 203 5.65 24.90 4.82
N TYR A 204 6.57 24.26 4.09
CA TYR A 204 7.00 22.86 4.19
C TYR A 204 5.92 21.76 4.12
N ARG A 205 5.82 21.02 3.01
CA ARG A 205 5.05 19.76 2.96
C ARG A 205 5.80 18.67 2.20
N ILE A 206 6.04 17.54 2.88
CA ILE A 206 5.60 16.22 2.41
C ILE A 206 4.89 15.56 3.59
N TYR A 207 3.77 14.89 3.30
CA TYR A 207 3.01 14.04 4.21
C TYR A 207 2.86 12.67 3.53
N ILE A 208 3.23 11.59 4.21
CA ILE A 208 2.63 10.28 3.97
C ILE A 208 2.08 9.85 5.33
N CYS A 209 0.76 9.68 5.44
CA CYS A 209 0.08 9.14 6.62
C CYS A 209 -0.62 7.86 6.20
N THR A 210 -0.38 6.76 6.90
CA THR A 210 -1.13 5.51 6.74
C THR A 210 -1.75 5.15 8.09
N ASN A 211 -2.79 5.89 8.50
CA ASN A 211 -3.63 5.51 9.62
C ASN A 211 -4.91 4.86 9.08
N GLU A 212 -5.25 3.73 9.70
CA GLU A 212 -6.48 2.93 9.58
C GLU A 212 -6.86 2.57 8.15
N TYR A 213 -6.46 1.39 7.67
CA TYR A 213 -7.36 0.41 7.03
C TYR A 213 -6.62 -0.94 6.84
N ASN A 214 -7.37 -2.01 7.10
CA ASN A 214 -7.14 -3.45 7.17
C ASN A 214 -5.84 -4.10 6.61
N LYS A 215 -5.47 -5.18 7.31
CA LYS A 215 -4.23 -5.98 7.31
C LYS A 215 -3.82 -6.73 6.02
N GLU A 216 -4.46 -6.55 4.87
CA GLU A 216 -4.30 -7.52 3.76
C GLU A 216 -3.88 -6.97 2.38
N GLU A 217 -3.90 -5.66 2.12
CA GLU A 217 -3.89 -5.18 0.72
C GLU A 217 -2.53 -4.88 0.05
N VAL A 218 -1.50 -5.69 0.27
CA VAL A 218 -0.43 -5.76 -0.74
C VAL A 218 0.14 -7.18 -0.75
N GLU A 219 -0.50 -8.17 -1.34
CA GLU A 219 0.19 -9.40 -1.82
C GLU A 219 0.36 -9.17 -3.33
N ASN A 220 1.53 -9.01 -3.93
CA ASN A 220 2.67 -9.90 -4.06
C ASN A 220 3.77 -9.04 -4.70
N THR A 221 4.91 -8.82 -4.04
CA THR A 221 6.07 -8.12 -4.64
C THR A 221 7.28 -9.05 -4.59
N LYS A 222 7.15 -10.25 -5.16
CA LYS A 222 8.27 -11.19 -5.28
C LYS A 222 9.21 -10.86 -6.45
N THR A 223 8.84 -9.94 -7.35
CA THR A 223 9.53 -9.76 -8.65
C THR A 223 9.57 -8.31 -9.16
N VAL A 224 9.84 -7.32 -8.29
CA VAL A 224 9.98 -5.93 -8.75
C VAL A 224 11.46 -5.51 -8.77
N GLN A 225 11.98 -5.22 -9.97
CA GLN A 225 13.32 -4.64 -10.17
C GLN A 225 13.57 -3.47 -9.20
N LYS A 226 14.75 -3.44 -8.56
CA LYS A 226 15.20 -2.33 -7.69
C LYS A 226 15.21 -1.02 -8.48
N ARG A 227 14.13 -0.24 -8.36
CA ARG A 227 14.02 1.13 -8.88
C ARG A 227 14.51 2.07 -7.78
N ARG A 228 15.25 3.12 -8.14
CA ARG A 228 15.69 4.17 -7.20
C ARG A 228 14.78 5.37 -7.38
N ILE A 229 13.72 5.45 -6.59
CA ILE A 229 12.82 6.60 -6.56
C ILE A 229 13.29 7.53 -5.45
N ASN A 230 13.64 8.76 -5.81
CA ASN A 230 14.08 9.73 -4.81
C ASN A 230 12.85 10.42 -4.21
N ILE A 231 12.73 10.40 -2.89
CA ILE A 231 11.69 11.08 -2.11
C ILE A 231 12.35 12.17 -1.28
N GLU A 232 11.99 13.43 -1.49
CA GLU A 232 12.50 14.57 -0.72
C GLU A 232 11.36 15.23 0.09
N ALA A 233 11.34 15.06 1.42
CA ALA A 233 10.16 15.22 2.27
C ALA A 233 10.36 16.05 3.55
N ARG A 234 9.38 16.87 3.96
CA ARG A 234 9.41 17.36 5.36
C ARG A 234 9.11 16.23 6.35
N ARG A 235 8.08 15.42 6.08
CA ARG A 235 7.60 14.38 7.00
C ARG A 235 7.17 13.10 6.28
N ILE A 236 7.65 11.95 6.73
CA ILE A 236 7.26 10.62 6.25
C ILE A 236 6.72 9.81 7.43
N ASN A 237 5.58 9.13 7.26
CA ASN A 237 5.05 8.18 8.24
C ASN A 237 4.47 6.94 7.52
N VAL A 238 5.09 5.79 7.71
CA VAL A 238 4.78 4.56 6.98
C VAL A 238 4.68 3.38 7.92
N LYS A 239 3.68 2.51 7.70
CA LYS A 239 3.45 1.32 8.53
C LYS A 239 3.39 0.01 7.73
N GLU A 240 3.68 -1.09 8.43
CA GLU A 240 3.54 -2.47 7.97
C GLU A 240 4.25 -2.73 6.63
N LYS A 241 3.65 -3.51 5.73
CA LYS A 241 4.21 -3.85 4.41
C LYS A 241 4.68 -2.66 3.58
N ARG A 242 4.10 -1.48 3.80
CA ARG A 242 4.49 -0.27 3.07
C ARG A 242 5.90 0.17 3.44
N VAL A 243 6.40 -0.18 4.62
CA VAL A 243 7.81 0.02 5.00
C VAL A 243 8.71 -0.80 4.07
N CYS A 244 8.36 -2.06 3.76
CA CYS A 244 9.11 -2.88 2.81
C CYS A 244 9.23 -2.20 1.43
N ILE A 245 8.13 -1.64 0.93
CA ILE A 245 8.09 -0.94 -0.37
C ILE A 245 9.01 0.28 -0.34
N LEU A 246 8.91 1.09 0.72
CA LEU A 246 9.72 2.30 0.88
C LEU A 246 11.21 1.96 0.92
N LEU A 247 11.61 0.97 1.73
CA LEU A 247 13.02 0.56 1.86
C LEU A 247 13.57 -0.10 0.59
N LYS A 248 12.75 -0.85 -0.16
CA LYS A 248 13.20 -1.57 -1.37
C LYS A 248 13.30 -0.69 -2.61
N HIS A 249 12.51 0.39 -2.69
CA HIS A 249 12.32 1.12 -3.94
C HIS A 249 12.64 2.62 -3.85
N CYS A 250 12.90 3.16 -2.66
CA CYS A 250 13.08 4.59 -2.50
C CYS A 250 14.44 4.94 -1.87
N THR A 251 15.03 6.02 -2.35
CA THR A 251 15.97 6.82 -1.57
C THR A 251 15.17 7.91 -0.88
N VAL A 252 15.52 8.21 0.38
CA VAL A 252 14.71 9.11 1.20
C VAL A 252 15.59 10.23 1.72
N ASP A 253 15.23 11.46 1.40
CA ASP A 253 15.70 12.67 2.03
C ASP A 253 14.52 13.26 2.81
N ALA A 254 14.58 13.31 4.14
CA ALA A 254 13.46 13.83 4.93
C ALA A 254 13.84 14.57 6.21
N CYS A 255 13.14 15.64 6.57
CA CYS A 255 13.34 16.27 7.88
C CYS A 255 12.90 15.35 9.03
N TYR A 256 11.79 14.61 8.85
CA TYR A 256 11.27 13.65 9.83
C TYR A 256 10.78 12.39 9.12
N CYS A 257 11.14 11.20 9.62
CA CYS A 257 10.64 9.92 9.14
C CYS A 257 10.19 9.04 10.31
N SER A 258 9.00 8.44 10.20
CA SER A 258 8.44 7.49 11.16
C SER A 258 8.10 6.18 10.47
N LEU A 259 8.71 5.07 10.89
CA LEU A 259 8.45 3.73 10.38
C LEU A 259 7.87 2.86 11.50
N GLY A 260 6.75 2.19 11.24
CA GLY A 260 6.11 1.30 12.21
C GLY A 260 5.84 -0.08 11.65
N ILE A 261 6.27 -1.14 12.33
CA ILE A 261 5.95 -2.52 11.95
C ILE A 261 5.43 -3.23 13.19
N THR A 262 4.22 -3.76 13.14
CA THR A 262 3.65 -4.57 14.25
C THR A 262 3.65 -6.05 13.92
N GLU A 263 3.65 -6.44 12.64
CA GLU A 263 3.70 -7.84 12.23
C GLU A 263 5.13 -8.31 11.90
N LYS A 264 5.58 -9.36 12.60
CA LYS A 264 6.95 -9.92 12.47
C LYS A 264 7.30 -10.32 11.03
N LYS A 265 6.33 -10.82 10.26
CA LYS A 265 6.54 -11.28 8.87
C LYS A 265 7.14 -10.19 7.97
N TYR A 266 6.81 -8.93 8.20
CA TYR A 266 7.32 -7.82 7.36
C TYR A 266 8.78 -7.48 7.67
N ILE A 267 9.19 -7.54 8.94
CA ILE A 267 10.60 -7.31 9.27
C ILE A 267 11.49 -8.47 8.79
N GLU A 268 11.00 -9.72 8.86
CA GLU A 268 11.68 -10.89 8.33
C GLU A 268 11.88 -10.77 6.80
N GLU A 269 10.86 -10.30 6.07
CA GLU A 269 10.96 -10.04 4.63
C GLU A 269 12.01 -8.96 4.30
N ILE A 270 12.12 -7.92 5.12
CA ILE A 270 13.09 -6.83 4.92
C ILE A 270 14.51 -7.28 5.26
N LEU A 271 14.68 -7.97 6.39
CA LEU A 271 15.99 -8.37 6.88
C LEU A 271 16.60 -9.53 6.12
N GLY A 272 15.76 -10.43 5.55
CA GLY A 272 16.19 -11.55 4.70
C GLY A 272 16.65 -11.17 3.29
N ASP A 273 16.58 -9.89 2.89
CA ASP A 273 17.15 -9.40 1.62
C ASP A 273 18.68 -9.25 1.76
N GLU A 274 19.44 -10.11 1.06
CA GLU A 274 20.91 -10.23 1.16
C GLU A 274 21.70 -9.00 0.65
N ASN A 275 21.04 -8.00 0.06
CA ASN A 275 21.73 -6.83 -0.48
C ASN A 275 21.14 -5.49 0.03
N PRO A 276 21.40 -5.15 1.31
CA PRO A 276 20.92 -3.92 1.97
C PRO A 276 21.70 -2.65 1.55
N ARG A 277 22.77 -2.77 0.76
CA ARG A 277 23.73 -1.68 0.43
C ARG A 277 23.17 -0.55 -0.46
N ALA A 278 21.85 -0.45 -0.62
CA ALA A 278 21.18 0.54 -1.48
C ALA A 278 20.30 1.54 -0.72
N TRP A 279 20.24 1.45 0.62
CA TRP A 279 19.43 2.34 1.44
C TRP A 279 20.14 3.68 1.62
N SER A 280 19.95 4.60 0.67
CA SER A 280 20.40 5.98 0.77
C SER A 280 19.36 6.84 1.50
N TRP A 281 19.56 7.08 2.80
CA TRP A 281 18.62 7.79 3.69
C TRP A 281 19.23 9.01 4.35
N ARG A 282 18.85 10.22 3.94
CA ARG A 282 19.18 11.45 4.65
C ARG A 282 17.98 11.87 5.49
N VAL A 283 17.93 11.45 6.76
CA VAL A 283 16.81 11.80 7.65
C VAL A 283 17.29 12.65 8.81
N GLY A 284 16.66 13.80 9.03
CA GLY A 284 16.91 14.63 10.21
C GLY A 284 16.48 13.93 11.50
N ASN A 285 15.19 13.60 11.61
CA ASN A 285 14.60 12.98 12.79
C ASN A 285 13.99 11.61 12.43
N LEU A 286 14.48 10.52 13.02
CA LEU A 286 14.05 9.16 12.74
C LEU A 286 13.26 8.56 13.92
N LYS A 287 12.03 8.10 13.67
CA LYS A 287 11.21 7.36 14.62
C LYS A 287 10.94 5.94 14.16
N LEU A 288 11.34 4.94 14.93
CA LEU A 288 11.08 3.52 14.67
C LEU A 288 10.13 2.96 15.75
N ARG A 289 9.06 2.26 15.32
CA ARG A 289 8.05 1.69 16.22
C ARG A 289 7.84 0.20 15.99
N GLY A 290 7.75 -0.57 17.07
CA GLY A 290 7.54 -2.02 17.02
C GLY A 290 8.75 -2.75 16.41
N TYR A 291 8.51 -3.77 15.59
CA TYR A 291 9.57 -4.53 14.91
C TYR A 291 10.47 -3.67 14.00
N ALA A 292 10.03 -2.47 13.61
CA ALA A 292 10.84 -1.53 12.83
C ALA A 292 12.11 -1.08 13.57
N VAL A 293 12.16 -1.21 14.90
CA VAL A 293 13.37 -0.91 15.70
C VAL A 293 14.55 -1.77 15.23
N ASN A 294 14.34 -3.02 14.80
CA ASN A 294 15.40 -3.89 14.27
C ASN A 294 15.97 -3.43 12.91
N LEU A 295 15.40 -2.40 12.29
CA LEU A 295 15.97 -1.77 11.09
C LEU A 295 17.10 -0.80 11.43
N LEU A 296 17.23 -0.39 12.71
CA LEU A 296 18.20 0.61 13.16
C LEU A 296 19.62 0.36 12.63
N PRO A 297 20.22 -0.85 12.76
CA PRO A 297 21.59 -1.08 12.31
C PRO A 297 21.80 -0.88 10.80
N LYS A 298 20.71 -0.88 10.02
CA LYS A 298 20.74 -0.74 8.56
C LYS A 298 20.37 0.65 8.06
N LEU A 299 19.85 1.54 8.92
CA LEU A 299 19.32 2.85 8.51
C LEU A 299 20.19 4.05 8.90
N VAL A 300 21.11 3.89 9.87
CA VAL A 300 21.83 5.01 10.50
C VAL A 300 23.25 5.18 9.93
N GLU A 301 23.43 4.98 8.62
CA GLU A 301 24.68 5.36 7.94
C GLU A 301 24.79 6.89 7.70
N ASN A 302 23.79 7.68 8.10
CA ASN A 302 23.70 9.12 7.85
C ASN A 302 23.44 9.92 9.15
N GLN A 303 23.74 11.22 9.12
CA GLN A 303 23.66 12.14 10.26
C GLN A 303 22.21 12.37 10.73
N VAL A 304 21.70 11.48 11.59
CA VAL A 304 20.40 11.64 12.27
C VAL A 304 20.58 12.57 13.46
N GLN A 305 19.84 13.68 13.50
CA GLN A 305 19.86 14.62 14.61
C GLN A 305 19.09 14.09 15.82
N GLU A 306 17.90 13.53 15.59
CA GLU A 306 17.03 12.98 16.64
C GLU A 306 16.64 11.53 16.33
N LEU A 307 16.85 10.62 17.27
CA LEU A 307 16.47 9.22 17.16
C LEU A 307 15.42 8.86 18.22
N SER A 308 14.27 8.33 17.79
CA SER A 308 13.20 7.86 18.68
C SER A 308 12.89 6.39 18.41
N LEU A 309 13.04 5.54 19.42
CA LEU A 309 12.74 4.11 19.35
C LEU A 309 11.61 3.79 20.33
N SER A 310 10.59 3.07 19.88
CA SER A 310 9.46 2.64 20.72
C SER A 310 9.13 1.18 20.45
N ALA A 311 9.11 0.36 21.49
CA ALA A 311 8.89 -1.07 21.38
C ALA A 311 7.88 -1.57 22.43
N TYR A 312 6.72 -2.01 21.95
CA TYR A 312 5.62 -2.49 22.82
C TYR A 312 5.80 -3.90 23.41
N SER A 313 6.86 -4.60 23.04
CA SER A 313 7.18 -5.94 23.55
C SER A 313 8.67 -6.23 23.38
N SER A 314 9.23 -7.11 24.20
CA SER A 314 10.62 -7.58 24.06
C SER A 314 10.88 -8.26 22.71
N GLY A 315 9.83 -8.86 22.11
CA GLY A 315 9.89 -9.45 20.76
C GLY A 315 10.20 -8.43 19.66
N HIS A 316 9.86 -7.15 19.86
CA HIS A 316 10.11 -6.09 18.89
C HIS A 316 11.58 -5.69 18.76
N ILE A 317 12.44 -6.09 19.69
CA ILE A 317 13.85 -5.68 19.74
C ILE A 317 14.81 -6.86 19.82
N THR A 318 14.32 -8.09 19.64
CA THR A 318 15.09 -9.32 19.84
C THR A 318 16.39 -9.31 19.04
N THR A 319 16.36 -8.87 17.78
CA THR A 319 17.56 -8.82 16.92
C THR A 319 18.63 -7.89 17.49
N ILE A 320 18.25 -6.74 18.05
CA ILE A 320 19.22 -5.83 18.68
C ILE A 320 19.72 -6.39 20.00
N LEU A 321 18.86 -7.00 20.81
CA LEU A 321 19.26 -7.57 22.11
C LEU A 321 20.23 -8.75 21.99
N GLU A 322 20.21 -9.46 20.86
CA GLU A 322 21.14 -10.54 20.53
C GLU A 322 22.54 -10.06 20.12
N THR A 323 22.70 -8.78 19.80
CA THR A 323 24.00 -8.19 19.47
C THR A 323 24.88 -8.01 20.71
N GLU A 324 26.19 -7.88 20.51
CA GLU A 324 27.12 -7.53 21.58
C GLU A 324 26.85 -6.11 22.09
N ASP A 325 27.26 -5.83 23.33
CA ASP A 325 27.16 -4.46 23.86
C ASP A 325 28.02 -3.51 23.01
N ARG A 326 27.51 -2.29 22.76
CA ARG A 326 28.16 -1.28 21.91
C ARG A 326 28.54 -1.78 20.51
N SER A 327 27.69 -2.56 19.87
CA SER A 327 27.91 -3.05 18.50
C SER A 327 26.94 -2.48 17.46
N VAL A 328 25.88 -1.78 17.90
CA VAL A 328 24.93 -1.12 17.01
C VAL A 328 25.33 0.33 16.81
N TRP A 329 26.10 0.58 15.75
CA TRP A 329 26.52 1.94 15.38
C TRP A 329 25.34 2.86 15.05
N VAL A 330 25.24 3.98 15.77
CA VAL A 330 24.25 5.04 15.54
C VAL A 330 24.86 6.41 15.20
N GLY A 331 26.19 6.51 15.16
CA GLY A 331 26.88 7.74 14.76
C GLY A 331 26.72 8.89 15.76
N LYS A 332 26.48 10.11 15.25
CA LYS A 332 26.28 11.32 16.06
C LYS A 332 24.78 11.61 16.15
N VAL A 333 24.24 11.67 17.36
CA VAL A 333 22.83 11.91 17.67
C VAL A 333 22.74 12.97 18.76
N ARG A 334 22.01 14.06 18.49
CA ARG A 334 21.80 15.18 19.45
C ARG A 334 20.76 14.81 20.50
N ALA A 335 19.68 14.14 20.11
CA ALA A 335 18.63 13.72 21.03
C ALA A 335 18.23 12.25 20.83
N LEU A 336 18.17 11.49 21.92
CA LEU A 336 17.77 10.08 21.93
C LEU A 336 16.54 9.87 22.83
N PHE A 337 15.48 9.32 22.25
CA PHE A 337 14.24 8.97 22.94
C PHE A 337 14.00 7.46 22.87
N LEU A 338 14.02 6.78 24.01
CA LEU A 338 13.73 5.35 24.11
C LEU A 338 12.48 5.15 24.95
N ASP A 339 11.42 4.63 24.33
CA ASP A 339 10.12 4.37 24.94
C ASP A 339 9.87 2.86 25.10
N GLU A 340 9.34 2.47 26.25
CA GLU A 340 8.96 1.10 26.62
C GLU A 340 10.14 0.12 26.55
N TYR A 341 9.97 -1.07 25.95
CA TYR A 341 11.06 -2.06 25.85
C TYR A 341 12.27 -1.54 25.07
N ALA A 342 12.14 -0.47 24.28
CA ALA A 342 13.26 0.09 23.53
C ALA A 342 14.35 0.64 24.46
N VAL A 343 14.02 0.94 25.72
CA VAL A 343 15.00 1.29 26.75
C VAL A 343 16.09 0.22 26.84
N GLU A 344 15.76 -1.07 26.79
CA GLU A 344 16.75 -2.17 26.85
C GLU A 344 17.76 -2.20 25.69
N THR A 345 17.54 -1.40 24.62
CA THR A 345 18.50 -1.29 23.51
C THR A 345 19.68 -0.38 23.84
N LEU A 346 19.57 0.50 24.84
CA LEU A 346 20.59 1.52 25.15
C LEU A 346 22.02 0.96 25.30
N PRO A 347 22.26 -0.16 26.04
CA PRO A 347 23.61 -0.73 26.18
C PRO A 347 24.18 -1.30 24.86
N LYS A 348 23.32 -1.57 23.87
CA LYS A 348 23.71 -2.11 22.57
C LYS A 348 24.16 -1.02 21.60
N LEU A 349 23.79 0.23 21.84
CA LEU A 349 24.08 1.34 20.94
C LEU A 349 25.53 1.81 21.09
N GLU A 350 26.18 2.07 19.95
CA GLU A 350 27.51 2.65 19.85
C GLU A 350 27.41 4.03 19.19
N PHE A 351 27.86 5.05 19.90
CA PHE A 351 27.90 6.43 19.40
C PHE A 351 29.30 6.77 18.91
N HIS A 352 29.39 7.75 18.03
CA HIS A 352 30.68 8.29 17.60
C HIS A 352 31.41 8.95 18.77
N GLU A 353 32.74 8.82 18.86
CA GLU A 353 33.58 9.40 19.93
C GLU A 353 33.43 10.92 20.13
N GLU A 354 32.94 11.63 19.13
CA GLU A 354 32.71 13.08 19.12
C GLU A 354 31.23 13.42 19.32
N ASN A 355 30.40 12.45 19.71
CA ASN A 355 29.00 12.68 19.99
C ASN A 355 28.87 13.64 21.18
N VAL A 356 28.05 14.68 21.02
CA VAL A 356 27.66 15.58 22.09
C VAL A 356 26.14 15.49 22.16
N MET A 357 25.64 14.76 23.14
CA MET A 357 24.21 14.52 23.30
C MET A 357 23.60 15.63 24.14
N GLU A 358 22.60 16.31 23.59
CA GLU A 358 21.87 17.39 24.25
C GLU A 358 20.70 16.86 25.09
N GLU A 359 20.05 15.77 24.64
CA GLU A 359 18.88 15.21 25.30
C GLU A 359 18.89 13.67 25.29
N LEU A 360 18.67 13.07 26.46
CA LEU A 360 18.44 11.64 26.63
C LEU A 360 17.14 11.44 27.41
N HIS A 361 16.14 10.86 26.75
CA HIS A 361 14.86 10.54 27.35
C HIS A 361 14.63 9.02 27.36
N LEU A 362 14.40 8.48 28.56
CA LEU A 362 14.10 7.07 28.78
C LEU A 362 12.74 6.98 29.48
N CYS A 363 11.77 6.33 28.83
CA CYS A 363 10.43 6.14 29.38
C CYS A 363 10.12 4.66 29.42
N ALA A 364 9.84 4.13 30.61
CA ALA A 364 9.42 2.75 30.83
C ALA A 364 8.21 2.74 31.76
N ASP A 365 7.21 1.94 31.38
CA ASP A 365 5.94 1.79 32.10
C ASP A 365 5.93 0.54 33.00
N ASP A 366 6.84 -0.41 32.79
CA ASP A 366 6.94 -1.65 33.56
C ASP A 366 8.39 -2.05 33.88
N SER A 367 8.59 -2.70 35.03
CA SER A 367 9.90 -3.18 35.50
C SER A 367 10.59 -4.16 34.53
N GLY A 368 9.83 -4.90 33.74
CA GLY A 368 10.33 -5.80 32.70
C GLY A 368 11.03 -5.07 31.55
N GLN A 369 10.73 -3.79 31.34
CA GLN A 369 11.31 -2.96 30.27
C GLN A 369 12.70 -2.37 30.62
N ILE A 370 13.15 -2.56 31.86
CA ILE A 370 14.47 -2.10 32.33
C ILE A 370 15.32 -3.26 32.88
N SER A 371 14.82 -4.49 32.80
CA SER A 371 15.39 -5.65 33.47
C SER A 371 16.84 -5.95 33.05
N ARG A 372 17.16 -5.72 31.77
CA ARG A 372 18.51 -5.93 31.22
C ARG A 372 19.46 -4.78 31.55
N ILE A 373 18.97 -3.54 31.52
CA ILE A 373 19.78 -2.36 31.89
C ILE A 373 20.22 -2.43 33.34
N LEU A 374 19.34 -2.89 34.24
CA LEU A 374 19.69 -3.05 35.65
C LEU A 374 20.74 -4.14 35.91
N LYS A 375 21.00 -5.01 34.92
CA LYS A 375 22.04 -6.05 34.97
C LYS A 375 23.31 -5.64 34.22
N ALA A 376 23.30 -4.51 33.52
CA ALA A 376 24.44 -4.04 32.77
C ALA A 376 25.56 -3.64 33.74
N GLU A 377 26.81 -3.89 33.34
CA GLU A 377 27.96 -3.56 34.18
C GLU A 377 28.10 -2.04 34.39
N ASP A 378 28.72 -1.64 35.48
CA ASP A 378 29.00 -0.23 35.73
C ASP A 378 29.80 0.37 34.56
N ARG A 379 29.38 1.57 34.12
CA ARG A 379 30.01 2.30 32.99
C ARG A 379 29.94 1.56 31.65
N SER A 380 29.05 0.57 31.50
CA SER A 380 28.78 -0.12 30.23
C SER A 380 28.04 0.76 29.21
N VAL A 381 27.28 1.77 29.66
CA VAL A 381 26.58 2.73 28.80
C VAL A 381 27.41 4.01 28.62
N TRP A 382 27.65 4.39 27.37
CA TRP A 382 28.27 5.66 27.01
C TRP A 382 27.46 6.32 25.90
N VAL A 383 27.05 7.58 26.10
CA VAL A 383 26.15 8.31 25.19
C VAL A 383 26.79 9.52 24.53
N GLY A 384 28.05 9.82 24.83
CA GLY A 384 28.76 10.97 24.29
C GLY A 384 29.58 11.73 25.32
N LYS A 385 30.17 12.82 24.86
CA LYS A 385 30.79 13.86 25.69
C LYS A 385 29.69 14.73 26.31
N ALA A 386 29.97 15.23 27.51
CA ALA A 386 29.13 16.20 28.21
C ALA A 386 29.42 17.63 27.73
#